data_AF-A0A0F9JEN4-F1
#
_entry.id   AF-A0A0F9JEN4-F1
#
_cell.length_a   1.000
_cell.length_b   1.000
_cell.length_c   1.000
_cell.angle_alpha   90.00
_cell.angle_beta   90.00
_cell.angle_gamma   90.00
#
_symmetry.space_group_name_H-M   'P 1'
#
loop_
_entity.id
_entity.type
_entity.pdbx_description
1 polymer ?
#
loop_
_entity_poly.entity_id
_entity_poly.type
_entity_poly.pdbx_seq_one_letter_code
_entity_poly.pdbx_strand_id
1 'polypeptide(L)'
;LEFLTFSGLRRSELLQLPWSQVHLEDRIFILEDTKNGLDVEFPITDRLAEIFNRRNEYKVSEYVFGTEGKKGYLTDPKKTLKRVCKLAEVKITSHDLRRTFTSMAESSGVSGYLLKRLLNHITDKSDVTAGYLILTAEELKEPAEKVTETIAKYAGLIEPEPENKMTEMKILLANLTKEQKIELMSTLLN
;
A
#
# COMPACT_ATOMS: atom_id res chain seq x y z
N LEU A 1 -9.93 -6.78 3.61
CA LEU A 1 -9.12 -7.68 2.78
C LEU A 1 -8.15 -6.85 1.97
N GLU A 2 -8.65 -5.89 1.19
CA GLU A 2 -7.84 -4.87 0.48
C GLU A 2 -6.70 -4.32 1.32
N PHE A 3 -6.99 -3.76 2.50
CA PHE A 3 -5.96 -3.18 3.36
C PHE A 3 -4.84 -4.18 3.70
N LEU A 4 -5.17 -5.44 4.01
CA LEU A 4 -4.14 -6.47 4.29
C LEU A 4 -3.27 -6.77 3.07
N THR A 5 -3.87 -6.76 1.88
CA THR A 5 -3.15 -6.96 0.62
C THR A 5 -2.21 -5.79 0.35
N PHE A 6 -2.66 -4.55 0.56
CA PHE A 6 -1.89 -3.34 0.23
C PHE A 6 -0.94 -2.86 1.33
N SER A 7 -1.03 -3.37 2.56
CA SER A 7 -0.10 -2.97 3.64
C SER A 7 0.87 -4.07 4.07
N GLY A 8 0.57 -5.34 3.76
CA GLY A 8 1.35 -6.47 4.24
C GLY A 8 1.30 -6.70 5.76
N LEU A 9 0.53 -5.91 6.52
CA LEU A 9 0.46 -6.00 7.98
C LEU A 9 -0.19 -7.29 8.48
N ARG A 10 0.07 -7.67 9.74
CA ARG A 10 -0.63 -8.82 10.33
C ARG A 10 -2.06 -8.42 10.61
N ARG A 11 -2.97 -9.34 10.32
CA ARG A 11 -4.41 -9.21 10.62
C ARG A 11 -4.68 -8.75 12.06
N SER A 12 -3.97 -9.29 13.05
CA SER A 12 -4.18 -8.96 14.45
C SER A 12 -3.77 -7.53 14.82
N GLU A 13 -2.76 -6.99 14.13
CA GLU A 13 -2.29 -5.61 14.30
C GLU A 13 -3.30 -4.64 13.67
N LEU A 14 -3.72 -4.95 12.44
CA LEU A 14 -4.61 -4.07 11.67
C LEU A 14 -6.01 -3.91 12.28
N LEU A 15 -6.63 -5.00 12.73
CA LEU A 15 -8.04 -4.99 13.14
C LEU A 15 -8.29 -4.15 14.40
N GLN A 16 -7.24 -3.83 15.14
CA GLN A 16 -7.28 -3.04 16.37
C GLN A 16 -6.76 -1.62 16.17
N LEU A 17 -6.47 -1.18 14.92
CA LEU A 17 -6.04 0.18 14.62
C LEU A 17 -7.15 1.19 14.97
N PRO A 18 -6.97 2.06 15.97
CA PRO A 18 -7.94 3.09 16.30
C PRO A 18 -7.79 4.27 15.33
N TRP A 19 -8.87 5.04 15.13
CA TRP A 19 -8.83 6.27 14.34
C TRP A 19 -7.90 7.34 14.92
N SER A 20 -7.62 7.30 16.23
CA SER A 20 -6.68 8.22 16.89
C SER A 20 -5.25 8.08 16.37
N GLN A 21 -4.88 6.91 15.85
CA GLN A 21 -3.56 6.65 15.28
C GLN A 21 -3.49 6.86 13.76
N VAL A 22 -4.52 7.43 13.14
CA VAL A 22 -4.57 7.66 11.69
C VAL A 22 -4.51 9.15 11.41
N HIS A 23 -3.41 9.60 10.82
CA HIS A 23 -3.15 11.00 10.49
C HIS A 23 -3.17 11.14 8.96
N LEU A 24 -4.38 11.33 8.41
CA LEU A 24 -4.59 11.37 6.95
C LEU A 24 -3.91 12.57 6.27
N GLU A 25 -3.89 13.73 6.94
CA GLU A 25 -3.24 14.94 6.44
C GLU A 25 -1.73 14.73 6.27
N ASP A 26 -1.10 14.14 7.29
CA ASP A 26 0.33 13.83 7.30
C ASP A 26 0.67 12.55 6.50
N ARG A 27 -0.34 11.83 5.99
CA ARG A 27 -0.19 10.54 5.30
C ARG A 27 0.58 9.51 6.12
N ILE A 28 0.30 9.42 7.43
CA ILE A 28 0.90 8.42 8.33
C ILE A 28 -0.15 7.74 9.21
N PHE A 29 0.12 6.50 9.60
CA PHE A 29 -0.60 5.85 10.70
C PHE A 29 0.35 5.09 11.62
N ILE A 30 -0.03 4.97 12.88
CA ILE A 30 0.82 4.42 13.94
C ILE A 30 0.24 3.09 14.43
N LEU A 31 1.09 2.07 14.53
CA LEU A 31 0.76 0.84 15.26
C LEU A 31 1.45 0.90 16.62
N GLU A 32 0.64 1.17 17.65
CA GLU A 32 1.07 1.14 19.06
C GLU A 32 1.11 -0.30 19.59
N ASP A 33 1.98 -0.56 20.57
CA ASP A 33 2.13 -1.85 21.25
C ASP A 33 2.21 -3.04 20.27
N THR A 34 3.06 -2.88 19.26
CA THR A 34 3.45 -4.02 18.43
C THR A 34 4.08 -5.07 19.36
N LYS A 35 4.11 -6.35 18.96
CA LYS A 35 4.66 -7.47 19.78
C LYS A 35 6.08 -7.26 20.36
N ASN A 36 6.71 -6.15 20.01
CA ASN A 36 8.08 -5.76 20.26
C ASN A 36 8.20 -4.56 21.22
N GLY A 37 7.09 -3.99 21.71
CA GLY A 37 7.08 -2.90 22.69
C GLY A 37 7.54 -1.55 22.15
N LEU A 38 7.51 -1.37 20.83
CA LEU A 38 7.83 -0.11 20.14
C LEU A 38 6.71 0.24 19.18
N ASP A 39 6.37 1.53 19.18
CA ASP A 39 5.45 2.11 18.21
C ASP A 39 6.13 2.17 16.85
N VAL A 40 5.37 1.87 15.81
CA VAL A 40 5.88 1.88 14.43
C VAL A 40 4.96 2.73 13.56
N GLU A 41 5.56 3.74 12.94
CA GLU A 41 4.90 4.58 11.95
C GLU A 41 4.94 3.92 10.58
N PHE A 42 3.82 3.99 9.87
CA PHE A 42 3.68 3.51 8.51
C PHE A 42 3.15 4.63 7.60
N PRO A 43 3.63 4.71 6.35
CA PRO A 43 3.08 5.61 5.37
C PRO A 43 1.68 5.17 4.95
N ILE A 44 0.79 6.14 4.75
CA ILE A 44 -0.48 5.95 4.09
C ILE A 44 -0.26 6.15 2.60
N THR A 45 -0.18 5.04 1.87
CA THR A 45 -0.14 5.07 0.42
C THR A 45 -1.43 5.63 -0.19
N ASP A 46 -1.43 6.05 -1.45
CA ASP A 46 -2.65 6.51 -2.13
C ASP A 46 -3.77 5.47 -2.08
N ARG A 47 -3.43 4.19 -2.30
CA ARG A 47 -4.38 3.07 -2.17
C ARG A 47 -4.91 2.92 -0.75
N LEU A 48 -4.06 3.11 0.27
CA LEU A 48 -4.50 3.04 1.67
C LEU A 48 -5.34 4.26 2.04
N ALA A 49 -5.04 5.45 1.53
CA ALA A 49 -5.83 6.67 1.74
C ALA A 49 -7.25 6.51 1.21
N GLU A 50 -7.42 5.96 0.00
CA GLU A 50 -8.75 5.62 -0.55
C GLU A 50 -9.54 4.70 0.40
N ILE A 51 -8.89 3.67 0.94
CA ILE A 51 -9.52 2.72 1.87
C ILE A 51 -9.87 3.43 3.18
N PHE A 52 -8.98 4.25 3.74
CA PHE A 52 -9.26 5.01 4.96
C PHE A 52 -10.43 5.98 4.76
N ASN A 53 -10.45 6.76 3.69
CA ASN A 53 -11.53 7.70 3.40
C ASN A 53 -12.88 6.99 3.31
N ARG A 54 -12.97 5.90 2.54
CA ARG A 54 -14.17 5.04 2.50
C ARG A 54 -14.55 4.53 3.88
N ARG A 55 -13.58 4.08 4.69
CA ARG A 55 -13.86 3.57 6.05
C ARG A 55 -14.33 4.67 6.99
N ASN A 56 -13.87 5.91 6.82
CA ASN A 56 -14.25 7.05 7.63
C ASN A 56 -15.72 7.45 7.39
N GLU A 57 -16.19 7.37 6.14
CA GLU A 57 -17.60 7.58 5.79
C GLU A 57 -18.55 6.59 6.51
N TYR A 58 -18.09 5.36 6.74
CA TYR A 58 -18.84 4.30 7.43
C TYR A 58 -18.31 4.05 8.85
N LYS A 59 -17.82 5.08 9.53
CA LYS A 59 -17.31 4.97 10.90
C LYS A 59 -18.43 4.60 11.87
N VAL A 60 -18.27 3.45 12.53
CA VAL A 60 -19.25 2.90 13.49
C VAL A 60 -18.67 2.69 14.90
N SER A 61 -17.36 2.92 15.08
CA SER A 61 -16.68 2.84 16.38
C SER A 61 -15.36 3.64 16.36
N GLU A 62 -14.62 3.59 17.46
CA GLU A 62 -13.28 4.17 17.58
C GLU A 62 -12.23 3.49 16.68
N TYR A 63 -12.51 2.30 16.16
CA TYR A 63 -11.60 1.53 15.33
C TYR A 63 -11.85 1.70 13.83
N VAL A 64 -10.78 1.71 13.03
CA VAL A 64 -10.85 1.80 11.56
C VAL A 64 -11.67 0.65 10.98
N PHE A 65 -11.49 -0.56 11.51
CA PHE A 65 -12.27 -1.74 11.16
C PHE A 65 -13.38 -2.02 12.18
N GLY A 66 -14.12 -0.97 12.54
CA GLY A 66 -15.18 -1.00 13.52
C GLY A 66 -16.37 -1.91 13.21
N THR A 67 -17.03 -2.38 14.27
CA THR A 67 -18.33 -3.08 14.24
C THR A 67 -19.16 -2.66 15.45
N GLU A 68 -20.49 -2.74 15.37
CA GLU A 68 -21.42 -2.48 16.50
C GLU A 68 -21.39 -3.56 17.60
N GLY A 69 -20.54 -4.59 17.48
CA GLY A 69 -20.42 -5.64 18.47
C GLY A 69 -19.71 -5.19 19.75
N LYS A 70 -19.74 -6.03 20.79
CA LYS A 70 -19.17 -5.74 22.13
C LYS A 70 -17.71 -5.25 22.15
N LYS A 71 -16.88 -5.72 21.21
CA LYS A 71 -15.47 -5.34 21.14
C LYS A 71 -15.23 -4.02 20.37
N GLY A 72 -16.23 -3.49 19.69
CA GLY A 72 -16.08 -2.29 18.86
C GLY A 72 -15.34 -2.51 17.54
N TYR A 73 -14.65 -3.63 17.31
CA TYR A 73 -13.92 -3.91 16.07
C TYR A 73 -14.15 -5.31 15.50
N LEU A 74 -13.89 -5.46 14.20
CA LEU A 74 -13.96 -6.71 13.48
C LEU A 74 -12.92 -7.70 14.02
N THR A 75 -13.35 -8.81 14.59
CA THR A 75 -12.44 -9.79 15.20
C THR A 75 -11.80 -10.74 14.20
N ASP A 76 -12.50 -11.06 13.10
CA ASP A 76 -12.04 -11.98 12.07
C ASP A 76 -12.74 -11.77 10.71
N PRO A 77 -12.01 -11.47 9.62
CA PRO A 77 -12.56 -11.38 8.28
C PRO A 77 -12.80 -12.75 7.60
N LYS A 78 -12.62 -13.89 8.30
CA LYS A 78 -12.79 -15.25 7.73
C LYS A 78 -14.07 -15.45 6.93
N LYS A 79 -15.21 -14.89 7.37
CA LYS A 79 -16.48 -15.01 6.64
C LYS A 79 -16.40 -14.32 5.26
N THR A 80 -15.90 -13.09 5.24
CA THR A 80 -15.69 -12.32 4.01
C THR A 80 -14.66 -13.00 3.12
N LEU A 81 -13.54 -13.46 3.68
CA LEU A 81 -12.50 -14.17 2.93
C LEU A 81 -13.05 -15.46 2.31
N LYS A 82 -13.81 -16.27 3.06
CA LYS A 82 -14.45 -17.49 2.55
C LYS A 82 -15.39 -17.19 1.39
N ARG A 83 -16.15 -16.08 1.46
CA ARG A 83 -17.03 -15.65 0.37
C ARG A 83 -16.23 -15.27 -0.88
N VAL A 84 -15.18 -14.46 -0.73
CA VAL A 84 -14.30 -14.07 -1.84
C VAL A 84 -13.63 -15.29 -2.47
N CYS A 85 -13.05 -16.17 -1.66
CA CYS A 85 -12.45 -17.43 -2.11
C CYS A 85 -13.44 -18.29 -2.91
N LYS A 86 -14.70 -18.37 -2.48
CA LYS A 86 -15.74 -19.11 -3.21
C LYS A 86 -16.06 -18.47 -4.57
N LEU A 87 -16.15 -17.14 -4.63
CA LEU A 87 -16.46 -16.40 -5.86
C LEU A 87 -15.32 -16.44 -6.88
N ALA A 88 -14.09 -16.36 -6.39
CA ALA A 88 -12.88 -16.38 -7.23
C ALA A 88 -12.34 -17.79 -7.48
N GLU A 89 -12.99 -18.84 -6.95
CA GLU A 89 -12.57 -20.24 -7.07
C GLU A 89 -11.12 -20.51 -6.61
N VAL A 90 -10.67 -19.76 -5.60
CA VAL A 90 -9.33 -19.90 -5.00
C VAL A 90 -9.41 -20.29 -3.53
N LYS A 91 -8.29 -20.78 -2.98
CA LYS A 91 -8.19 -21.16 -1.57
C LYS A 91 -7.01 -20.45 -0.92
N ILE A 92 -7.29 -19.29 -0.34
CA ILE A 92 -6.28 -18.44 0.32
C ILE A 92 -6.66 -18.13 1.77
N THR A 93 -5.66 -17.78 2.57
CA THR A 93 -5.77 -17.31 3.94
C THR A 93 -5.40 -15.83 4.03
N SER A 94 -5.65 -15.18 5.18
CA SER A 94 -5.12 -13.83 5.41
C SER A 94 -3.59 -13.76 5.37
N HIS A 95 -2.91 -14.87 5.65
CA HIS A 95 -1.46 -14.94 5.55
C HIS A 95 -0.99 -14.93 4.10
N ASP A 96 -1.77 -15.50 3.18
CA ASP A 96 -1.43 -15.48 1.75
C ASP A 96 -1.56 -14.07 1.17
N LEU A 97 -2.49 -13.24 1.66
CA LEU A 97 -2.55 -11.81 1.30
C LEU A 97 -1.26 -11.07 1.68
N ARG A 98 -0.72 -11.37 2.87
CA ARG A 98 0.58 -10.84 3.30
C ARG A 98 1.73 -11.36 2.43
N ARG A 99 1.71 -12.65 2.07
CA ARG A 99 2.71 -13.22 1.15
C ARG A 99 2.65 -12.56 -0.23
N THR A 100 1.45 -12.23 -0.73
CA THR A 100 1.29 -11.45 -1.97
C THR A 100 2.01 -10.11 -1.85
N PHE A 101 1.81 -9.35 -0.76
CA PHE A 101 2.56 -8.11 -0.55
C PHE A 101 4.07 -8.34 -0.55
N THR A 102 4.55 -9.37 0.15
CA THR A 102 5.98 -9.74 0.18
C THR A 102 6.54 -10.03 -1.22
N SER A 103 5.88 -10.89 -2.00
CA SER A 103 6.32 -11.23 -3.35
C SER A 103 6.27 -10.04 -4.30
N MET A 104 5.28 -9.16 -4.16
CA MET A 104 5.20 -7.94 -4.97
C MET A 104 6.28 -6.93 -4.60
N ALA A 105 6.67 -6.85 -3.33
CA ALA A 105 7.79 -6.04 -2.89
C ALA A 105 9.13 -6.53 -3.48
N GLU A 106 9.37 -7.84 -3.43
CA GLU A 106 10.55 -8.48 -4.04
C GLU A 106 10.58 -8.23 -5.56
N SER A 107 9.46 -8.46 -6.24
CA SER A 107 9.33 -8.20 -7.68
C SER A 107 9.51 -6.72 -8.05
N SER A 108 9.22 -5.81 -7.12
CA SER A 108 9.40 -4.37 -7.30
C SER A 108 10.82 -3.91 -6.95
N GLY A 109 11.73 -4.81 -6.58
CA GLY A 109 13.11 -4.49 -6.21
C GLY A 109 13.23 -3.76 -4.87
N VAL A 110 12.24 -3.88 -3.98
CA VAL A 110 12.34 -3.37 -2.61
C VAL A 110 13.38 -4.18 -1.85
N SER A 111 14.32 -3.50 -1.19
CA SER A 111 15.39 -4.19 -0.44
C SER A 111 14.80 -5.03 0.70
N GLY A 112 15.44 -6.16 1.02
CA GLY A 112 14.98 -7.03 2.10
C GLY A 112 14.89 -6.34 3.46
N TYR A 113 15.73 -5.32 3.69
CA TYR A 113 15.66 -4.48 4.88
C TYR A 113 14.37 -3.64 4.93
N LEU A 114 14.08 -2.89 3.86
CA LEU A 114 12.86 -2.08 3.76
C LEU A 114 11.60 -2.96 3.81
N LEU A 115 11.63 -4.12 3.18
CA LEU A 115 10.53 -5.08 3.23
C LEU A 115 10.27 -5.60 4.65
N LYS A 116 11.32 -5.97 5.40
CA LYS A 116 11.16 -6.36 6.82
C LYS A 116 10.49 -5.24 7.63
N ARG A 117 10.86 -3.98 7.38
CA ARG A 117 10.25 -2.80 8.03
C ARG A 117 8.78 -2.61 7.65
N LEU A 118 8.45 -2.65 6.36
CA LEU A 118 7.05 -2.58 5.86
C LEU A 118 6.17 -3.70 6.44
N LEU A 119 6.77 -4.86 6.72
CA LEU A 119 6.09 -6.01 7.31
C LEU A 119 5.99 -5.93 8.84
N ASN A 120 6.55 -4.93 9.49
CA ASN A 120 6.71 -4.90 10.95
C ASN A 120 7.38 -6.17 11.49
N HIS A 121 8.48 -6.58 10.85
CA HIS A 121 9.33 -7.68 11.30
C HIS A 121 10.48 -7.12 12.15
N ILE A 122 10.75 -7.77 13.29
CA ILE A 122 11.94 -7.47 14.08
C ILE A 122 13.16 -7.77 13.20
N THR A 123 14.01 -6.77 13.00
CA THR A 123 15.39 -6.99 12.55
C THR A 123 16.19 -7.51 13.75
N ASP A 124 16.86 -8.65 13.59
CA ASP A 124 17.59 -9.31 14.69
C ASP A 124 18.51 -8.33 15.45
N LYS A 125 18.55 -8.46 16.78
CA LYS A 125 19.42 -7.65 17.67
C LYS A 125 20.92 -7.73 17.35
N SER A 126 21.34 -8.65 16.49
CA SER A 126 22.71 -8.78 15.99
C SER A 126 23.04 -7.81 14.86
N ASP A 127 22.05 -7.14 14.27
CA ASP A 127 22.23 -6.12 13.27
C ASP A 127 22.46 -4.76 13.97
N VAL A 128 23.73 -4.47 14.27
CA VAL A 128 24.18 -3.21 14.92
C VAL A 128 23.72 -1.96 14.16
N THR A 129 23.39 -2.09 12.89
CA THR A 129 22.82 -1.05 12.02
C THR A 129 21.32 -0.80 12.26
N ALA A 130 20.60 -1.78 12.83
CA ALA A 130 19.15 -1.67 13.09
C ALA A 130 18.80 -0.87 14.35
N GLY A 131 19.74 -0.72 15.30
CA GLY A 131 19.51 0.00 16.56
C GLY A 131 19.55 1.52 16.49
N TYR A 132 20.06 2.10 15.39
CA TYR A 132 20.31 3.54 15.27
C TYR A 132 19.46 4.27 14.21
N LEU A 133 18.71 3.55 13.40
CA LEU A 133 17.91 4.14 12.32
C LEU A 133 16.45 4.27 12.79
N ILE A 134 16.13 5.43 13.38
CA ILE A 134 14.74 5.91 13.46
C ILE A 134 14.30 6.17 12.03
N LEU A 135 13.89 5.11 11.33
CA LEU A 135 13.33 5.28 10.00
C LEU A 135 11.87 5.63 10.14
N THR A 136 11.55 6.83 9.68
CA THR A 136 10.22 7.44 9.75
C THR A 136 9.32 6.85 8.66
N ALA A 137 8.02 7.14 8.74
CA ALA A 137 7.10 6.80 7.65
C ALA A 137 7.58 7.31 6.27
N GLU A 138 8.37 8.39 6.23
CA GLU A 138 8.89 9.00 5.00
C GLU A 138 9.76 8.06 4.17
N GLU A 139 10.69 7.33 4.79
CA GLU A 139 11.60 6.42 4.08
C GLU A 139 10.89 5.15 3.60
N LEU A 140 9.77 4.81 4.24
CA LEU A 140 8.93 3.69 3.84
C LEU A 140 7.94 4.07 2.73
N LYS A 141 7.72 5.37 2.50
CA LYS A 141 6.69 5.87 1.57
C LYS A 141 6.92 5.42 0.15
N GLU A 142 8.05 5.78 -0.47
CA GLU A 142 8.36 5.39 -1.85
C GLU A 142 8.36 3.85 -2.05
N PRO A 143 9.03 3.06 -1.18
CA PRO A 143 8.93 1.60 -1.27
C PRO A 143 7.50 1.07 -1.16
N ALA A 144 6.72 1.54 -0.18
CA ALA A 144 5.33 1.13 0.00
C ALA A 144 4.49 1.44 -1.23
N GLU A 145 4.64 2.65 -1.80
CA GLU A 145 3.91 3.05 -2.99
C GLU A 145 4.21 2.14 -4.16
N LYS A 146 5.49 1.87 -4.41
CA LYS A 146 5.92 0.96 -5.47
C LYS A 146 5.29 -0.43 -5.33
N VAL A 147 5.22 -0.98 -4.11
CA VAL A 147 4.54 -2.27 -3.89
C VAL A 147 3.05 -2.18 -4.18
N THR A 148 2.38 -1.13 -3.69
CA THR A 148 0.93 -0.99 -3.87
C THR A 148 0.53 -0.72 -5.31
N GLU A 149 1.32 0.04 -6.07
CA GLU A 149 1.17 0.22 -7.50
C GLU A 149 1.33 -1.09 -8.26
N THR A 150 2.35 -1.89 -7.94
CA THR A 150 2.56 -3.20 -8.55
C THR A 150 1.36 -4.11 -8.28
N ILE A 151 0.88 -4.19 -7.04
CA ILE A 151 -0.35 -4.95 -6.70
C ILE A 151 -1.54 -4.42 -7.52
N ALA A 152 -1.71 -3.10 -7.61
CA ALA A 152 -2.82 -2.48 -8.32
C ALA A 152 -2.78 -2.76 -9.83
N LYS A 153 -1.59 -2.78 -10.45
CA LYS A 153 -1.38 -3.19 -11.85
C LYS A 153 -1.80 -4.63 -12.07
N TYR A 154 -1.33 -5.57 -11.24
CA TYR A 154 -1.74 -6.98 -11.34
C TYR A 154 -3.23 -7.20 -11.05
N ALA A 155 -3.84 -6.35 -10.23
CA ALA A 155 -5.27 -6.37 -9.96
C ALA A 155 -6.13 -5.70 -11.05
N GLY A 156 -5.51 -5.10 -12.08
CA GLY A 156 -6.22 -4.36 -13.14
C GLY A 156 -6.90 -3.08 -12.65
N LEU A 157 -6.42 -2.51 -11.54
CA LEU A 157 -6.94 -1.25 -10.97
C LEU A 157 -6.25 -0.02 -11.53
N ILE A 158 -5.05 -0.21 -12.09
CA ILE A 158 -4.27 0.81 -12.78
C ILE A 158 -3.89 0.18 -14.11
N GLU A 159 -4.22 0.84 -15.21
CA GLU A 159 -3.70 0.45 -16.51
C GLU A 159 -2.17 0.56 -16.46
N PRO A 160 -1.41 -0.44 -16.93
CA PRO A 160 0.02 -0.25 -17.07
C PRO A 160 0.23 1.00 -17.92
N GLU A 161 0.95 2.00 -17.38
CA GLU A 161 1.51 3.06 -18.21
C GLU A 161 2.18 2.35 -19.37
N PRO A 162 1.78 2.60 -20.64
CA PRO A 162 2.46 1.99 -21.75
C PRO A 162 3.93 2.31 -21.56
N GLU A 163 4.78 1.29 -21.39
CA GLU A 163 6.23 1.47 -21.16
C GLU A 163 6.85 2.41 -22.19
N ASN A 164 6.17 2.55 -23.33
CA ASN A 164 6.52 3.40 -24.43
C ASN A 164 5.68 4.66 -24.63
N LYS A 165 4.79 5.16 -23.78
CA LYS A 165 4.07 6.43 -24.12
C LYS A 165 5.02 7.59 -24.41
N MET A 166 6.07 7.74 -23.60
CA MET A 166 7.13 8.74 -23.82
C MET A 166 7.98 8.38 -25.05
N THR A 167 8.23 7.09 -25.28
CA THR A 167 9.03 6.58 -26.41
C THR A 167 8.29 6.70 -27.73
N GLU A 168 7.02 6.28 -27.80
CA GLU A 168 6.03 6.50 -28.86
C GLU A 168 5.86 7.97 -29.13
N MET A 169 5.70 8.82 -28.10
CA MET A 169 5.60 10.26 -28.31
C MET A 169 6.90 10.83 -28.89
N LYS A 170 8.07 10.38 -28.41
CA LYS A 170 9.37 10.72 -29.02
C LYS A 170 9.49 10.22 -30.47
N ILE A 171 9.01 9.03 -30.79
CA ILE A 171 9.01 8.46 -32.15
C ILE A 171 8.06 9.24 -33.06
N LEU A 172 6.85 9.56 -32.59
CA LEU A 172 5.87 10.36 -33.32
C LEU A 172 6.46 11.74 -33.62
N LEU A 173 7.02 12.41 -32.60
CA LEU A 173 7.68 13.70 -32.74
C LEU A 173 8.90 13.61 -33.67
N ALA A 174 9.68 12.53 -33.63
CA ALA A 174 10.82 12.36 -34.52
C ALA A 174 10.40 12.29 -36.00
N ASN A 175 9.27 11.63 -36.28
CA ASN A 175 8.73 11.42 -37.63
C ASN A 175 7.97 12.61 -38.22
N LEU A 176 7.65 13.64 -37.42
CA LEU A 176 7.01 14.86 -37.94
C LEU A 176 7.96 15.67 -38.83
N THR A 177 7.41 16.27 -39.89
CA THR A 177 8.13 17.24 -40.71
C THR A 177 8.40 18.53 -39.93
N LYS A 178 9.27 19.38 -40.47
CA LYS A 178 9.60 20.65 -39.83
C LYS A 178 8.39 21.56 -39.72
N GLU A 179 7.52 21.58 -40.74
CA GLU A 179 6.27 22.36 -40.74
C GLU A 179 5.31 21.85 -39.65
N GLN A 180 5.11 20.53 -39.55
CA GLN A 180 4.21 19.94 -38.55
C GLN A 180 4.70 20.18 -37.11
N LYS A 181 6.03 20.19 -36.89
CA LYS A 181 6.62 20.52 -35.59
C LYS A 181 6.38 21.98 -35.21
N ILE A 182 6.51 22.89 -36.18
CA ILE A 182 6.28 24.32 -35.96
C ILE A 182 4.79 24.57 -35.65
N GLU A 183 3.89 23.91 -36.38
CA GLU A 183 2.45 24.00 -36.13
C GLU A 183 2.10 23.50 -34.73
N LEU A 184 2.56 22.30 -34.34
CA LEU A 184 2.35 21.76 -32.99
C LEU A 184 2.87 22.69 -31.89
N MET A 185 4.06 23.26 -32.06
CA MET A 185 4.65 24.21 -31.11
C MET A 185 3.83 25.50 -31.02
N SER A 186 3.30 26.00 -32.14
CA SER A 186 2.45 27.19 -32.15
C SER A 186 1.13 26.96 -31.42
N THR A 187 0.58 25.76 -31.48
CA THR A 187 -0.67 25.39 -30.78
C THR A 187 -0.47 25.23 -29.28
N LEU A 188 0.72 24.80 -28.83
CA LEU A 188 1.03 24.61 -27.41
C LEU A 188 1.46 25.90 -26.70
N LEU A 189 1.91 26.91 -27.44
CA LEU A 189 2.39 28.19 -26.92
C LEU A 189 1.32 29.30 -26.94
N ASN A 190 0.13 29.01 -27.48
CA ASN A 190 -1.07 29.84 -27.43
C ASN A 190 -2.03 29.33 -26.35
#